data_AF-A0A9X3V6C6-F1
#
_entry.id   AF-A0A9X3V6C6-F1
#
_cell.length_a   1.000
_cell.length_b   1.000
_cell.length_c   1.000
_cell.angle_alpha   90.00
_cell.angle_beta   90.00
_cell.angle_gamma   90.00
#
_symmetry.space_group_name_H-M   'P 1'
#
loop_
_entity.id
_entity.type
_entity.pdbx_description
1 polymer ?
#
loop_
_entity_poly.entity_id
_entity_poly.type
_entity_poly.pdbx_seq_one_letter_code
_entity_poly.pdbx_strand_id
1 'polypeptide(L)'
;MSLAYWFREGPAEPIEDGQIQYGPAKGMPKLVFKGFDNAHKLVQKIATVDPVRKKIILIQPGEKALYVSGLRERGVNGYLYLFAHATAQRIQGVTNIGEIARVIRDSGIWHRQPILIDACNSGASSDGVASALAGALRTYVTAPTTLTWNHPRGGSAIGQGAFEKLPGALARLAIPNFLRPGQWRTWGPDGQALATTRTSPRDGGELVKGPLAHELLRKR
;
A
#
# COMPACT_ATOMS: atom_id res chain seq x y z
N MET A 1 -7.09 -34.35 -8.52
CA MET A 1 -7.62 -32.97 -8.54
C MET A 1 -8.64 -32.87 -9.68
N SER A 2 -9.86 -32.38 -9.44
CA SER A 2 -10.93 -32.37 -10.46
C SER A 2 -10.95 -31.09 -11.30
N LEU A 3 -11.50 -31.16 -12.53
CA LEU A 3 -11.61 -30.04 -13.47
C LEU A 3 -12.36 -28.81 -12.90
N ALA A 4 -13.26 -29.01 -11.93
CA ALA A 4 -14.01 -27.91 -11.29
C ALA A 4 -13.11 -26.96 -10.46
N TYR A 5 -11.88 -27.37 -10.14
CA TYR A 5 -10.91 -26.60 -9.36
C TYR A 5 -10.34 -25.39 -10.12
N TRP A 6 -10.23 -25.47 -11.46
CA TRP A 6 -9.66 -24.42 -12.30
C TRP A 6 -10.65 -23.29 -12.66
N PHE A 7 -11.95 -23.52 -12.46
CA PHE A 7 -13.01 -22.58 -12.85
C PHE A 7 -13.60 -21.76 -11.69
N ARG A 8 -13.00 -21.78 -10.50
CA ARG A 8 -13.47 -20.93 -9.39
C ARG A 8 -13.17 -19.45 -9.66
N GLU A 9 -14.22 -18.62 -9.68
CA GLU A 9 -14.15 -17.15 -9.52
C GLU A 9 -13.73 -16.74 -8.08
N GLY A 10 -12.76 -17.45 -7.50
CA GLY A 10 -12.16 -17.13 -6.21
C GLY A 10 -10.76 -16.50 -6.40
N PRO A 11 -10.15 -15.92 -5.35
CA PRO A 11 -8.77 -15.46 -5.43
C PRO A 11 -7.87 -16.61 -5.92
N ALA A 12 -6.90 -16.28 -6.78
CA ALA A 12 -6.05 -17.23 -7.52
C ALA A 12 -5.25 -18.24 -6.67
N GLU A 13 -5.32 -18.14 -5.35
CA GLU A 13 -4.76 -19.11 -4.41
C GLU A 13 -5.88 -19.55 -3.45
N PRO A 14 -6.18 -20.85 -3.35
CA PRO A 14 -7.14 -21.37 -2.39
C PRO A 14 -6.67 -20.99 -0.99
N ILE A 15 -7.58 -20.36 -0.27
CA ILE A 15 -7.43 -20.06 1.15
C ILE A 15 -8.07 -21.24 1.88
N GLU A 16 -7.27 -22.04 2.58
CA GLU A 16 -7.77 -22.99 3.59
C GLU A 16 -7.38 -22.41 4.96
N ASP A 17 -8.36 -22.28 5.86
CA ASP A 17 -8.21 -21.73 7.21
C ASP A 17 -7.50 -20.37 7.28
N GLY A 18 -7.71 -19.51 6.28
CA GLY A 18 -7.09 -18.18 6.24
C GLY A 18 -5.63 -18.15 5.79
N GLN A 19 -5.08 -19.26 5.26
CA GLN A 19 -3.67 -19.35 4.84
C GLN A 19 -3.49 -19.80 3.38
N ILE A 20 -2.31 -19.47 2.82
CA ILE A 20 -1.83 -20.01 1.54
C ILE A 20 -1.28 -21.40 1.74
N GLN A 21 -1.77 -22.35 0.94
CA GLN A 21 -1.29 -23.73 0.96
C GLN A 21 -0.02 -23.96 0.11
N TYR A 22 0.26 -23.09 -0.88
CA TYR A 22 1.41 -23.19 -1.78
C TYR A 22 1.80 -21.84 -2.39
N GLY A 23 3.08 -21.65 -2.72
CA GLY A 23 3.58 -20.40 -3.31
C GLY A 23 4.39 -19.53 -2.33
N PRO A 24 4.87 -18.36 -2.77
CA PRO A 24 5.88 -17.58 -2.06
C PRO A 24 5.41 -16.96 -0.73
N ALA A 25 4.11 -16.92 -0.48
CA ALA A 25 3.51 -16.44 0.77
C ALA A 25 2.86 -17.55 1.60
N LYS A 26 3.26 -18.82 1.39
CA LYS A 26 2.79 -19.98 2.16
C LYS A 26 2.85 -19.71 3.67
N GLY A 27 1.75 -20.02 4.37
CA GLY A 27 1.62 -19.85 5.82
C GLY A 27 1.41 -18.41 6.31
N MET A 28 1.35 -17.41 5.42
CA MET A 28 1.02 -16.03 5.83
C MET A 28 -0.49 -15.88 6.08
N PRO A 29 -0.90 -15.15 7.13
CA PRO A 29 -2.32 -14.83 7.36
C PRO A 29 -2.92 -14.02 6.22
N LYS A 30 -4.18 -14.30 5.89
CA LYS A 30 -4.95 -13.58 4.88
C LYS A 30 -6.26 -13.07 5.42
N LEU A 31 -6.61 -11.87 4.97
CA LEU A 31 -7.92 -11.26 5.19
C LEU A 31 -8.62 -11.04 3.85
N VAL A 32 -9.92 -11.26 3.81
CA VAL A 32 -10.74 -11.04 2.61
C VAL A 32 -11.40 -9.67 2.70
N PHE A 33 -11.37 -8.96 1.58
CA PHE A 33 -12.09 -7.70 1.37
C PHE A 33 -12.68 -7.68 -0.05
N LYS A 34 -13.54 -6.71 -0.34
CA LYS A 34 -14.17 -6.51 -1.63
C LYS A 34 -13.58 -5.28 -2.31
N GLY A 35 -13.42 -5.36 -3.61
CA GLY A 35 -12.97 -4.22 -4.42
C GLY A 35 -13.25 -4.47 -5.89
N PHE A 36 -13.24 -3.41 -6.68
CA PHE A 36 -13.39 -3.54 -8.13
C PHE A 36 -12.17 -4.18 -8.78
N ASP A 37 -12.40 -5.06 -9.74
CA ASP A 37 -11.39 -5.51 -10.69
C ASP A 37 -11.25 -4.53 -11.87
N ASN A 38 -10.47 -4.91 -12.88
CA ASN A 38 -10.25 -4.10 -14.07
C ASN A 38 -11.49 -3.98 -14.97
N ALA A 39 -12.47 -4.88 -14.82
CA ALA A 39 -13.75 -4.85 -15.51
C ALA A 39 -14.83 -4.09 -14.71
N HIS A 40 -14.44 -3.43 -13.60
CA HIS A 40 -15.36 -2.74 -12.69
C HIS A 40 -16.41 -3.66 -12.03
N LYS A 41 -16.16 -4.97 -11.96
CA LYS A 41 -16.99 -5.91 -11.20
C LYS A 41 -16.52 -5.93 -9.74
N LEU A 42 -17.46 -5.90 -8.80
CA LEU A 42 -17.13 -6.04 -7.38
C LEU A 42 -16.75 -7.50 -7.12
N VAL A 43 -15.50 -7.73 -6.72
CA VAL A 43 -14.96 -9.08 -6.48
C VAL A 43 -14.34 -9.18 -5.09
N GLN A 44 -14.22 -10.42 -4.60
CA GLN A 44 -13.41 -10.68 -3.41
C GLN A 44 -11.92 -10.59 -3.76
N LYS A 45 -11.18 -9.95 -2.88
CA LYS A 45 -9.73 -9.75 -2.94
C LYS A 45 -9.12 -10.15 -1.61
N ILE A 46 -7.82 -10.38 -1.64
CA ILE A 46 -7.07 -10.82 -0.47
C ILE A 46 -6.06 -9.77 -0.04
N ALA A 47 -5.95 -9.58 1.26
CA ALA A 47 -4.87 -8.86 1.91
C ALA A 47 -3.95 -9.90 2.56
N THR A 48 -2.70 -9.96 2.13
CA THR A 48 -1.69 -10.85 2.73
C THR A 48 -0.97 -10.09 3.84
N VAL A 49 -0.96 -10.65 5.05
CA VAL A 49 -0.38 -10.01 6.24
C VAL A 49 1.00 -10.61 6.50
N ASP A 50 2.03 -9.76 6.56
CA ASP A 50 3.39 -10.11 6.95
C ASP A 50 3.65 -9.54 8.36
N PRO A 51 3.46 -10.35 9.43
CA PRO A 51 3.61 -9.88 10.80
C PRO A 51 5.07 -9.58 11.18
N VAL A 52 6.03 -10.24 10.52
CA VAL A 52 7.47 -10.07 10.78
C VAL A 52 7.93 -8.72 10.24
N ARG A 53 7.51 -8.35 9.02
CA ARG A 53 7.86 -7.07 8.38
C ARG A 53 6.86 -5.96 8.63
N LYS A 54 5.83 -6.19 9.46
CA LYS A 54 4.74 -5.24 9.77
C LYS A 54 4.14 -4.62 8.50
N LYS A 55 3.75 -5.48 7.56
CA LYS A 55 3.30 -5.09 6.22
C LYS A 55 2.01 -5.80 5.84
N ILE A 56 1.15 -5.11 5.09
CA ILE A 56 -0.04 -5.68 4.45
C ILE A 56 0.10 -5.48 2.95
N ILE A 57 0.06 -6.58 2.21
CA ILE A 57 0.14 -6.60 0.75
C ILE A 57 -1.27 -6.77 0.21
N LEU A 58 -1.77 -5.75 -0.47
CA LEU A 58 -3.09 -5.76 -1.11
C LEU A 58 -2.98 -6.09 -2.61
N ILE A 59 -1.78 -6.14 -3.19
CA ILE A 59 -1.54 -6.70 -4.53
C ILE A 59 -2.03 -8.15 -4.55
N GLN A 60 -2.75 -8.53 -5.61
CA GLN A 60 -3.33 -9.86 -5.70
C GLN A 60 -2.28 -10.88 -6.20
N PRO A 61 -2.29 -12.15 -5.76
CA PRO A 61 -1.32 -13.16 -6.20
C PRO A 61 -1.29 -13.42 -7.70
N GLY A 62 -2.42 -13.20 -8.39
CA GLY A 62 -2.48 -13.25 -9.85
C GLY A 62 -1.50 -12.27 -10.52
N GLU A 63 -1.13 -11.20 -9.84
CA GLU A 63 -0.15 -10.19 -10.26
C GLU A 63 1.27 -10.62 -9.88
N LYS A 64 1.68 -11.80 -10.35
CA LYS A 64 2.86 -12.56 -9.88
C LYS A 64 4.10 -11.71 -9.57
N ALA A 65 4.52 -10.85 -10.51
CA ALA A 65 5.73 -10.05 -10.37
C ALA A 65 5.63 -9.00 -9.24
N LEU A 66 4.52 -8.26 -9.19
CA LEU A 66 4.29 -7.25 -8.16
C LEU A 66 4.02 -7.89 -6.80
N TYR A 67 3.29 -9.01 -6.77
CA TYR A 67 3.05 -9.74 -5.53
C TYR A 67 4.36 -10.23 -4.90
N VAL A 68 5.24 -10.85 -5.71
CA VAL A 68 6.56 -11.29 -5.25
C VAL A 68 7.45 -10.12 -4.84
N SER A 69 7.40 -8.99 -5.57
CA SER A 69 8.08 -7.76 -5.16
C SER A 69 7.59 -7.30 -3.79
N GLY A 70 6.27 -7.26 -3.61
CA GLY A 70 5.62 -6.92 -2.35
C GLY A 70 6.06 -7.82 -1.21
N LEU A 71 6.21 -9.13 -1.43
CA LEU A 71 6.70 -10.07 -0.41
C LEU A 71 8.17 -9.81 -0.03
N ARG A 72 9.01 -9.53 -1.03
CA ARG A 72 10.45 -9.28 -0.84
C ARG A 72 10.75 -7.93 -0.19
N GLU A 73 9.89 -6.94 -0.39
CA GLU A 73 10.12 -5.59 0.10
C GLU A 73 10.29 -5.56 1.63
N ARG A 74 11.22 -4.75 2.12
CA ARG A 74 11.43 -4.64 3.56
C ARG A 74 10.26 -3.89 4.21
N GLY A 75 10.05 -4.15 5.50
CA GLY A 75 9.20 -3.30 6.32
C GLY A 75 9.83 -1.92 6.51
N VAL A 76 9.04 -0.96 6.98
CA VAL A 76 9.53 0.37 7.34
C VAL A 76 9.46 0.52 8.85
N ASN A 77 10.61 0.74 9.50
CA ASN A 77 10.70 0.83 10.95
C ASN A 77 9.79 1.93 11.49
N GLY A 78 8.94 1.58 12.47
CA GLY A 78 7.98 2.51 13.08
C GLY A 78 6.69 2.72 12.29
N TYR A 79 6.51 2.06 11.14
CA TYR A 79 5.30 2.18 10.31
C TYR A 79 4.60 0.83 10.12
N LEU A 80 3.29 0.87 9.93
CA LEU A 80 2.59 -0.17 9.19
C LEU A 80 2.77 0.12 7.70
N TYR A 81 3.24 -0.86 6.95
CA TYR A 81 3.53 -0.67 5.53
C TYR A 81 2.43 -1.30 4.65
N LEU A 82 1.79 -0.51 3.79
CA LEU A 82 0.78 -0.99 2.83
C LEU A 82 1.36 -1.00 1.43
N PHE A 83 1.34 -2.17 0.77
CA PHE A 83 1.80 -2.35 -0.61
C PHE A 83 0.63 -2.69 -1.53
N ALA A 84 0.29 -1.79 -2.46
CA ALA A 84 -0.98 -1.87 -3.18
C ALA A 84 -0.97 -1.18 -4.55
N HIS A 85 -2.01 -1.43 -5.34
CA HIS A 85 -2.41 -0.51 -6.41
C HIS A 85 -3.30 0.59 -5.86
N ALA A 86 -3.18 1.78 -6.42
CA ALA A 86 -4.05 2.89 -6.06
C ALA A 86 -4.23 3.89 -7.21
N THR A 87 -5.21 4.74 -7.01
CA THR A 87 -5.35 6.06 -7.62
C THR A 87 -5.43 7.10 -6.50
N ALA A 88 -5.62 8.38 -6.84
CA ALA A 88 -5.86 9.42 -5.86
C ALA A 88 -7.08 9.14 -4.94
N GLN A 89 -8.05 8.37 -5.42
CA GLN A 89 -9.35 8.20 -4.76
C GLN A 89 -9.61 6.80 -4.24
N ARG A 90 -8.85 5.79 -4.69
CA ARG A 90 -9.10 4.39 -4.32
C ARG A 90 -7.80 3.64 -4.13
N ILE A 91 -7.81 2.69 -3.20
CA ILE A 91 -6.76 1.70 -3.02
C ILE A 91 -7.37 0.33 -3.31
N GLN A 92 -6.71 -0.43 -4.17
CA GLN A 92 -7.14 -1.74 -4.66
C GLN A 92 -8.60 -1.86 -5.13
N GLY A 93 -9.13 -0.79 -5.71
CA GLY A 93 -10.49 -0.75 -6.25
C GLY A 93 -11.57 -0.69 -5.16
N VAL A 94 -11.21 -0.52 -3.90
CA VAL A 94 -12.18 -0.34 -2.81
C VAL A 94 -12.90 1.00 -2.96
N THR A 95 -14.22 1.00 -2.78
CA THR A 95 -15.07 2.20 -2.84
C THR A 95 -15.26 2.87 -1.49
N ASN A 96 -15.19 2.11 -0.39
CA ASN A 96 -15.34 2.59 0.96
C ASN A 96 -14.06 2.33 1.75
N ILE A 97 -13.37 3.39 2.17
CA ILE A 97 -12.10 3.27 2.91
C ILE A 97 -12.24 2.50 4.23
N GLY A 98 -13.45 2.44 4.80
CA GLY A 98 -13.77 1.67 6.00
C GLY A 98 -13.45 0.17 5.86
N GLU A 99 -13.50 -0.36 4.63
CA GLU A 99 -13.12 -1.75 4.35
C GLU A 99 -11.61 -1.98 4.51
N ILE A 100 -10.78 -1.05 4.07
CA ILE A 100 -9.33 -1.10 4.28
C ILE A 100 -8.98 -0.83 5.74
N ALA A 101 -9.66 0.12 6.37
CA ALA A 101 -9.51 0.36 7.80
C ALA A 101 -9.85 -0.89 8.62
N ARG A 102 -10.89 -1.65 8.23
CA ARG A 102 -11.22 -2.95 8.82
C ARG A 102 -10.10 -3.96 8.60
N VAL A 103 -9.62 -4.14 7.36
CA VAL A 103 -8.48 -5.04 7.07
C VAL A 103 -7.27 -4.72 7.94
N ILE A 104 -6.94 -3.44 8.13
CA ILE A 104 -5.82 -3.01 8.96
C ILE A 104 -6.04 -3.36 10.44
N ARG A 105 -7.23 -3.12 10.98
CA ARG A 105 -7.57 -3.50 12.37
C ARG A 105 -7.55 -5.00 12.59
N ASP A 106 -8.21 -5.74 11.69
CA ASP A 106 -8.36 -7.19 11.75
C ASP A 106 -7.03 -7.92 11.51
N SER A 107 -6.02 -7.23 10.95
CA SER A 107 -4.70 -7.82 10.71
C SER A 107 -3.95 -8.21 11.99
N GLY A 108 -4.31 -7.61 13.13
CA GLY A 108 -3.64 -7.82 14.41
C GLY A 108 -2.21 -7.27 14.50
N ILE A 109 -1.66 -6.70 13.42
CA ILE A 109 -0.28 -6.18 13.37
C ILE A 109 -0.21 -4.65 13.48
N TRP A 110 -1.36 -3.97 13.48
CA TRP A 110 -1.47 -2.53 13.65
C TRP A 110 -1.80 -2.18 15.10
N HIS A 111 -0.92 -1.40 15.72
CA HIS A 111 -0.98 -0.94 17.11
C HIS A 111 -0.91 0.60 17.16
N ARG A 112 -1.61 1.26 16.23
CA ARG A 112 -1.71 2.74 16.11
C ARG A 112 -0.44 3.45 15.65
N GLN A 113 0.56 2.73 15.16
CA GLN A 113 1.69 3.35 14.48
C GLN A 113 1.22 4.08 13.19
N PRO A 114 2.01 5.07 12.70
CA PRO A 114 1.82 5.67 11.39
C PRO A 114 1.77 4.63 10.26
N ILE A 115 1.11 4.97 9.17
CA ILE A 115 0.93 4.11 8.01
C ILE A 115 1.66 4.71 6.81
N LEU A 116 2.48 3.91 6.14
CA LEU A 116 3.05 4.24 4.84
C LEU A 116 2.27 3.50 3.77
N ILE A 117 1.70 4.21 2.81
CA ILE A 117 1.11 3.63 1.61
C ILE A 117 2.13 3.72 0.48
N ASP A 118 2.61 2.60 -0.02
CA ASP A 118 3.31 2.52 -1.29
C ASP A 118 2.36 2.00 -2.37
N ALA A 119 1.70 2.95 -3.01
CA ALA A 119 0.76 2.72 -4.09
C ALA A 119 0.62 3.98 -4.95
N CYS A 120 0.71 3.82 -6.27
CA CYS A 120 0.67 4.92 -7.25
C CYS A 120 -0.42 5.97 -6.96
N ASN A 121 -0.02 7.24 -6.90
CA ASN A 121 -0.90 8.41 -6.76
C ASN A 121 -1.81 8.42 -5.53
N SER A 122 -1.63 7.52 -4.55
CA SER A 122 -2.51 7.43 -3.37
C SER A 122 -2.50 8.70 -2.51
N GLY A 123 -1.48 9.53 -2.67
CA GLY A 123 -1.35 10.84 -2.05
C GLY A 123 -1.55 12.04 -2.97
N ALA A 124 -2.02 11.86 -4.21
CA ALA A 124 -2.14 12.96 -5.17
C ALA A 124 -3.18 14.02 -4.76
N SER A 125 -4.36 13.59 -4.24
CA SER A 125 -5.41 14.51 -3.76
C SER A 125 -5.24 14.85 -2.28
N SER A 126 -5.58 16.07 -1.87
CA SER A 126 -5.55 16.50 -0.47
C SER A 126 -6.63 15.83 0.40
N ASP A 127 -7.75 15.47 -0.21
CA ASP A 127 -8.95 14.85 0.36
C ASP A 127 -9.19 13.42 -0.16
N GLY A 128 -8.15 12.79 -0.71
CA GLY A 128 -8.24 11.48 -1.36
C GLY A 128 -8.14 10.28 -0.42
N VAL A 129 -7.76 9.14 -0.98
CA VAL A 129 -7.72 7.86 -0.27
C VAL A 129 -6.83 7.88 0.98
N ALA A 130 -5.68 8.55 0.93
CA ALA A 130 -4.78 8.66 2.08
C ALA A 130 -5.36 9.52 3.21
N SER A 131 -5.99 10.65 2.88
CA SER A 131 -6.71 11.51 3.84
C SER A 131 -7.83 10.74 4.52
N ALA A 132 -8.67 10.07 3.72
CA ALA A 132 -9.80 9.31 4.22
C ALA A 132 -9.35 8.16 5.14
N LEU A 133 -8.23 7.49 4.81
CA LEU A 133 -7.68 6.43 5.68
C LEU A 133 -7.14 7.00 7.00
N ALA A 134 -6.45 8.15 6.94
CA ALA A 134 -5.90 8.82 8.11
C ALA A 134 -7.01 9.18 9.11
N GLY A 135 -8.10 9.78 8.63
CA GLY A 135 -9.28 10.08 9.43
C GLY A 135 -9.99 8.83 9.97
N ALA A 136 -10.16 7.80 9.15
CA ALA A 136 -10.85 6.57 9.53
C ALA A 136 -10.13 5.77 10.63
N LEU A 137 -8.79 5.81 10.63
CA LEU A 137 -7.95 5.12 11.62
C LEU A 137 -7.43 6.04 12.72
N ARG A 138 -7.65 7.36 12.62
CA ARG A 138 -7.11 8.38 13.52
C ARG A 138 -5.60 8.20 13.73
N THR A 139 -4.86 8.13 12.64
CA THR A 139 -3.39 7.98 12.63
C THR A 139 -2.77 8.77 11.50
N TYR A 140 -1.44 8.89 11.51
CA TYR A 140 -0.69 9.49 10.42
C TYR A 140 -0.65 8.55 9.22
N VAL A 141 -0.85 9.10 8.04
CA VAL A 141 -0.69 8.37 6.77
C VAL A 141 0.28 9.14 5.90
N THR A 142 1.28 8.48 5.33
CA THR A 142 2.16 9.04 4.31
C THR A 142 1.96 8.29 3.01
N ALA A 143 1.82 9.00 1.88
CA ALA A 143 1.54 8.42 0.59
C ALA A 143 2.15 9.23 -0.57
N PRO A 144 2.52 8.59 -1.70
CA PRO A 144 3.14 9.23 -2.85
C PRO A 144 2.13 10.06 -3.65
N THR A 145 2.55 11.25 -4.11
CA THR A 145 1.74 12.12 -4.97
C THR A 145 1.77 11.70 -6.44
N THR A 146 2.72 10.85 -6.84
CA THR A 146 2.94 10.38 -8.21
C THR A 146 2.97 8.86 -8.28
N LEU A 147 3.36 8.29 -9.43
CA LEU A 147 3.56 6.85 -9.57
C LEU A 147 4.68 6.34 -8.67
N THR A 148 4.48 5.16 -8.09
CA THR A 148 5.56 4.45 -7.39
C THR A 148 6.18 3.37 -8.25
N TRP A 149 7.49 3.28 -8.15
CA TRP A 149 8.32 2.32 -8.84
C TRP A 149 8.99 1.44 -7.82
N ASN A 150 8.83 0.13 -8.00
CA ASN A 150 9.40 -0.87 -7.13
C ASN A 150 10.16 -1.90 -7.95
N HIS A 151 11.35 -2.21 -7.47
CA HIS A 151 12.23 -3.15 -8.15
C HIS A 151 11.72 -4.59 -7.93
N PRO A 152 11.62 -5.45 -8.96
CA PRO A 152 11.05 -6.81 -8.83
C PRO A 152 11.73 -7.73 -7.82
N ARG A 153 12.98 -7.40 -7.43
CA ARG A 153 13.73 -8.14 -6.40
C ARG A 153 13.57 -7.56 -4.97
N GLY A 154 12.81 -6.48 -4.80
CA GLY A 154 12.70 -5.71 -3.55
C GLY A 154 13.99 -4.98 -3.16
N GLY A 155 13.94 -4.20 -2.07
CA GLY A 155 15.11 -3.57 -1.44
C GLY A 155 15.52 -2.23 -2.05
N SER A 156 16.48 -1.53 -1.41
CA SER A 156 16.91 -0.16 -1.73
C SER A 156 17.70 -0.04 -3.06
N ALA A 157 17.08 -0.42 -4.17
CA ALA A 157 17.66 -0.26 -5.50
C ALA A 157 17.52 1.20 -5.98
N ILE A 158 18.51 1.66 -6.76
CA ILE A 158 18.46 2.93 -7.48
C ILE A 158 17.19 2.89 -8.36
N GLY A 159 16.28 3.83 -8.13
CA GLY A 159 15.02 3.91 -8.87
C GLY A 159 13.78 3.32 -8.19
N GLN A 160 13.87 2.91 -6.92
CA GLN A 160 12.66 2.70 -6.11
C GLN A 160 12.14 4.02 -5.53
N GLY A 161 10.83 4.22 -5.53
CA GLY A 161 10.19 5.41 -4.94
C GLY A 161 9.16 6.08 -5.85
N ALA A 162 8.78 7.30 -5.50
CA ALA A 162 7.82 8.09 -6.28
C ALA A 162 8.54 8.82 -7.42
N PHE A 163 8.04 8.71 -8.65
CA PHE A 163 8.56 9.40 -9.82
C PHE A 163 7.44 9.89 -10.74
N GLU A 164 7.72 10.95 -11.49
CA GLU A 164 6.86 11.39 -12.59
C GLU A 164 6.95 10.43 -13.79
N LYS A 165 5.96 10.49 -14.69
CA LYS A 165 6.04 9.82 -15.99
C LYS A 165 7.05 10.53 -16.91
N LEU A 166 7.57 9.79 -17.90
CA LEU A 166 8.28 10.40 -19.02
C LEU A 166 7.35 11.36 -19.79
N PRO A 167 7.87 12.46 -20.36
CA PRO A 167 7.05 13.44 -21.07
C PRO A 167 6.66 12.97 -22.49
N GLY A 168 5.60 13.59 -23.03
CA GLY A 168 5.20 13.44 -24.44
C GLY A 168 4.83 12.01 -24.83
N ALA A 169 5.24 11.59 -26.03
CA ALA A 169 4.94 10.26 -26.56
C ALA A 169 5.49 9.11 -25.68
N LEU A 170 6.55 9.39 -24.91
CA LEU A 170 7.19 8.42 -24.03
C LEU A 170 6.40 8.17 -22.72
N ALA A 171 5.38 8.97 -22.42
CA ALA A 171 4.51 8.79 -21.25
C ALA A 171 3.75 7.46 -21.23
N ARG A 172 3.69 6.77 -22.38
CA ARG A 172 3.08 5.44 -22.53
C ARG A 172 4.00 4.30 -22.10
N LEU A 173 5.30 4.55 -21.99
CA LEU A 173 6.26 3.55 -21.52
C LEU A 173 6.08 3.33 -20.02
N ALA A 174 6.16 2.08 -19.59
CA ALA A 174 6.26 1.70 -18.19
C ALA A 174 7.69 1.94 -17.70
N ILE A 175 8.14 3.19 -17.73
CA ILE A 175 9.46 3.63 -17.25
C ILE A 175 9.28 4.95 -16.48
N PRO A 176 9.84 5.08 -15.26
CA PRO A 176 9.81 6.34 -14.53
C PRO A 176 10.71 7.38 -15.17
N ASN A 177 10.38 8.65 -14.96
CA ASN A 177 11.33 9.72 -15.15
C ASN A 177 12.24 9.82 -13.93
N PHE A 178 13.37 9.10 -13.95
CA PHE A 178 14.35 9.09 -12.85
C PHE A 178 14.92 10.47 -12.50
N LEU A 179 14.84 11.44 -13.43
CA LEU A 179 15.29 12.82 -13.22
C LEU A 179 14.21 13.71 -12.55
N ARG A 180 13.00 13.19 -12.40
CA ARG A 180 11.87 13.89 -11.78
C ARG A 180 11.30 13.04 -10.65
N PRO A 181 11.95 13.03 -9.47
CA PRO A 181 11.39 12.38 -8.29
C PRO A 181 10.05 13.03 -7.95
N GLY A 182 9.10 12.18 -7.60
CA GLY A 182 7.80 12.58 -7.08
C GLY A 182 7.90 13.11 -5.66
N GLN A 183 6.75 13.32 -5.04
CA GLN A 183 6.65 13.76 -3.67
C GLN A 183 5.86 12.77 -2.83
N TRP A 184 5.98 12.90 -1.52
CA TRP A 184 5.26 12.15 -0.52
C TRP A 184 4.53 13.13 0.37
N ARG A 185 3.23 12.97 0.52
CA ARG A 185 2.43 13.81 1.40
C ARG A 185 2.06 13.03 2.64
N THR A 186 1.96 13.73 3.77
CA THR A 186 1.58 13.16 5.06
C THR A 186 0.30 13.83 5.55
N TRP A 187 -0.63 13.03 6.06
CA TRP A 187 -1.87 13.46 6.68
C TRP A 187 -1.86 13.18 8.18
N GLY A 188 -2.53 14.05 8.92
CA GLY A 188 -2.77 13.88 10.35
C GLY A 188 -3.97 12.97 10.65
N PRO A 189 -4.17 12.61 11.93
CA PRO A 189 -5.31 11.83 12.41
C PRO A 189 -6.69 12.41 12.10
N ASP A 190 -6.76 13.69 11.76
CA ASP A 190 -7.96 14.42 11.35
C ASP A 190 -8.22 14.35 9.83
N GLY A 191 -7.33 13.70 9.08
CA GLY A 191 -7.38 13.63 7.62
C GLY A 191 -6.86 14.88 6.92
N GLN A 192 -6.29 15.86 7.62
CA GLN A 192 -5.71 17.06 6.99
C GLN A 192 -4.26 16.84 6.58
N ALA A 193 -3.86 17.44 5.46
CA ALA A 193 -2.47 17.38 5.00
C ALA A 193 -1.57 18.22 5.90
N LEU A 194 -0.46 17.63 6.36
CA LEU A 194 0.50 18.27 7.28
C LEU A 194 1.80 18.67 6.59
N ALA A 195 2.30 17.81 5.71
CA ALA A 195 3.60 18.02 5.08
C ALA A 195 3.69 17.34 3.72
N THR A 196 4.56 17.87 2.86
CA THR A 196 4.96 17.22 1.61
C THR A 196 6.48 17.19 1.53
N THR A 197 7.06 16.01 1.34
CA THR A 197 8.51 15.76 1.29
C THR A 197 8.89 15.14 -0.06
N ARG A 198 10.18 15.20 -0.41
CA ARG A 198 10.69 14.51 -1.62
C ARG A 198 11.02 13.04 -1.38
N THR A 199 11.30 12.67 -0.13
CA THR A 199 11.65 11.30 0.27
C THR A 199 10.55 10.69 1.13
N SER A 200 10.40 9.37 1.01
CA SER A 200 9.50 8.61 1.87
C SER A 200 10.20 8.23 3.19
N PRO A 201 9.42 7.85 4.23
CA PRO A 201 9.95 7.21 5.42
C PRO A 201 10.78 5.94 5.14
N ARG A 202 10.54 5.25 4.01
CA ARG A 202 11.33 4.09 3.59
C ARG A 202 12.76 4.47 3.19
N ASP A 203 12.95 5.63 2.57
CA ASP A 203 14.21 6.03 1.94
C ASP A 203 15.09 6.89 2.86
N GLY A 204 14.87 6.82 4.18
CA GLY A 204 15.57 7.65 5.16
C GLY A 204 14.96 9.04 5.35
N GLY A 205 13.75 9.28 4.85
CA GLY A 205 12.94 10.43 5.27
C GLY A 205 12.64 10.30 6.76
N GLU A 206 13.42 10.98 7.60
CA GLU A 206 13.16 11.02 9.03
C GLU A 206 11.69 11.39 9.30
N LEU A 207 11.09 10.77 10.32
CA LEU A 207 9.83 11.23 10.90
C LEU A 207 9.86 12.75 11.04
N VAL A 208 8.78 13.41 10.60
CA VAL A 208 8.48 14.84 10.77
C VAL A 208 9.37 15.46 11.85
N LYS A 209 10.46 16.13 11.45
CA LYS A 209 11.24 16.99 12.34
C LYS A 209 10.70 18.40 12.15
N GLY A 210 10.03 18.88 13.18
CA GLY A 210 9.41 20.19 13.24
C GLY A 210 8.65 20.34 14.56
N PRO A 211 8.22 21.55 14.94
CA PRO A 211 7.66 21.84 16.26
C PRO A 211 6.50 20.92 16.68
N LEU A 212 5.75 20.37 15.71
CA LEU A 212 4.64 19.43 15.95
C LEU A 212 5.06 18.00 16.36
N ALA A 213 6.30 17.57 16.12
CA ALA A 213 6.74 16.21 16.44
C ALA A 213 6.75 15.92 17.95
N HIS A 214 7.09 16.95 18.74
CA HIS A 214 7.14 16.87 20.19
C HIS A 214 5.75 16.90 20.85
N GLU A 215 4.76 17.53 20.22
CA GLU A 215 3.38 17.57 20.76
C GLU A 215 2.64 16.25 20.58
N LEU A 216 2.94 15.51 19.50
CA LEU A 216 2.20 14.30 19.13
C LEU A 216 2.64 13.04 19.89
N LEU A 217 3.86 13.04 20.44
CA LEU A 217 4.34 11.99 21.34
C LEU A 217 3.88 12.18 22.79
N ARG A 218 3.24 13.32 23.12
CA ARG A 218 2.90 13.71 24.49
C ARG A 218 1.48 13.35 24.93
N LYS A 219 0.59 12.92 24.03
CA LYS A 219 -0.76 12.45 24.39
C LYS A 219 -0.84 10.94 24.28
N ARG A 220 -0.40 10.27 25.36
CA ARG A 220 -0.82 8.92 25.73
C ARG A 220 -2.11 9.01 26.54
#